data_AF-A0A565B675-F1
#
_entry.id   AF-A0A565B675-F1
#
_cell.length_a   1.000
_cell.length_b   1.000
_cell.length_c   1.000
_cell.angle_alpha   90.00
_cell.angle_beta   90.00
_cell.angle_gamma   90.00
#
_symmetry.space_group_name_H-M   'P 1'
#
loop_
_entity.id
_entity.type
_entity.pdbx_description
1 polymer ?
#
loop_
_entity_poly.entity_id
_entity_poly.type
_entity_poly.pdbx_seq_one_letter_code
_entity_poly.pdbx_strand_id
1 'polypeptide(L)'
;MGGSQAFLAYRSGGAGSATVVKTYNISGYNSLVEGKLAFDFWDLRAEAMRGNRIAIFTSVKVPVGADSVNQVWQIGGNVTNGRPNAHPFAPNNLQSTAVLKFTGSEAPGSAPGSSPERGVDDDGRKFWG
;
A
#
# COMPACT_ATOMS: atom_id res chain seq x y z
N MET A 1 1.73 -6.46 6.78
CA MET A 1 1.58 -6.74 8.22
C MET A 1 0.79 -8.02 8.43
N GLY A 2 1.24 -8.91 9.32
CA GLY A 2 0.46 -10.07 9.72
C GLY A 2 -0.79 -9.64 10.50
N GLY A 3 -1.91 -10.31 10.24
CA GLY A 3 -3.22 -10.02 10.84
C GLY A 3 -4.02 -8.90 10.17
N SER A 4 -3.47 -8.22 9.14
CA SER A 4 -4.17 -7.15 8.43
C SER A 4 -4.93 -7.65 7.20
N GLN A 5 -5.94 -6.88 6.81
CA GLN A 5 -6.64 -6.99 5.55
C GLN A 5 -6.27 -5.80 4.67
N ALA A 6 -6.00 -6.02 3.38
CA ALA A 6 -5.37 -4.99 2.55
C ALA A 6 -5.93 -4.94 1.13
N PHE A 7 -6.02 -3.71 0.60
CA PHE A 7 -5.96 -3.44 -0.83
C PHE A 7 -4.48 -3.36 -1.23
N LEU A 8 -4.08 -4.10 -2.26
CA LEU A 8 -2.71 -4.11 -2.73
C LEU A 8 -2.71 -3.91 -4.25
N ALA A 9 -2.05 -2.84 -4.68
CA ALA A 9 -1.88 -2.55 -6.09
C ALA A 9 -0.42 -2.70 -6.53
N TYR A 10 -0.24 -3.24 -7.73
CA TYR A 10 1.08 -3.52 -8.30
C TYR A 10 1.03 -3.58 -9.84
N ARG A 11 2.20 -3.54 -10.48
CA ARG A 11 2.32 -3.74 -11.93
C ARG A 11 2.44 -5.24 -12.23
N SER A 12 1.57 -5.75 -13.09
CA SER A 12 1.48 -7.18 -13.40
C SER A 12 2.72 -7.78 -14.07
N GLY A 13 3.58 -6.98 -14.70
CA GLY A 13 4.74 -7.44 -15.47
C GLY A 13 5.91 -6.44 -15.56
N GLY A 14 6.19 -5.67 -14.51
CA GLY A 14 7.30 -4.71 -14.49
C GLY A 14 6.94 -3.34 -15.10
N ALA A 15 7.95 -2.56 -15.51
CA ALA A 15 7.75 -1.22 -16.06
C ALA A 15 6.90 -1.25 -17.34
N GLY A 16 5.91 -0.35 -17.45
CA GLY A 16 4.98 -0.29 -18.59
C GLY A 16 3.84 -1.31 -18.58
N SER A 17 3.83 -2.26 -17.65
CA SER A 17 2.72 -3.22 -17.52
C SER A 17 1.49 -2.63 -16.84
N ALA A 18 0.34 -3.28 -17.07
CA ALA A 18 -0.94 -2.89 -16.47
C ALA A 18 -0.85 -2.89 -14.93
N THR A 19 -1.36 -1.81 -14.34
CA THR A 19 -1.60 -1.70 -12.90
C THR A 19 -2.83 -2.51 -12.53
N VAL A 20 -2.68 -3.38 -11.53
CA VAL A 20 -3.77 -4.18 -10.97
C VAL A 20 -3.93 -3.86 -9.50
N VAL A 21 -5.14 -4.01 -8.96
CA VAL A 21 -5.44 -3.93 -7.53
C VAL A 21 -6.24 -5.15 -7.11
N LYS A 22 -5.87 -5.73 -5.97
CA LYS A 22 -6.45 -6.96 -5.42
C LYS A 22 -6.61 -6.84 -3.91
N THR A 23 -7.45 -7.69 -3.33
CA THR A 23 -7.71 -7.75 -1.90
C THR A 23 -7.07 -8.97 -1.27
N TYR A 24 -6.50 -8.80 -0.08
CA TYR A 24 -5.78 -9.87 0.61
C TYR A 24 -6.14 -9.92 2.09
N ASN A 25 -6.31 -11.14 2.59
CA ASN A 25 -6.32 -11.42 4.02
C ASN A 25 -4.94 -11.94 4.44
N ILE A 26 -4.15 -11.09 5.11
CA ILE A 26 -2.74 -11.37 5.39
C ILE A 26 -2.63 -12.04 6.75
N SER A 27 -2.70 -13.37 6.79
CA SER A 27 -2.55 -14.15 8.03
C SER A 27 -1.10 -14.41 8.44
N GLY A 28 -0.12 -14.17 7.55
CA GLY A 28 1.30 -14.36 7.81
C GLY A 28 2.18 -13.97 6.61
N TYR A 29 3.49 -14.22 6.70
CA TYR A 29 4.47 -13.79 5.68
C TYR A 29 4.73 -14.83 4.59
N ASN A 30 4.34 -16.09 4.82
CA ASN A 30 4.68 -17.21 3.94
C ASN A 30 3.64 -17.44 2.84
N SER A 31 2.44 -16.88 2.99
CA SER A 31 1.35 -17.04 2.03
C SER A 31 0.56 -15.75 1.87
N LEU A 32 0.55 -15.23 0.64
CA LEU A 32 -0.31 -14.13 0.22
C LEU A 32 -1.43 -14.72 -0.63
N VAL A 33 -2.64 -14.78 -0.06
CA VAL A 33 -3.83 -15.37 -0.69
C VAL A 33 -4.85 -14.27 -0.93
N GLU A 34 -5.25 -14.12 -2.19
CA GLU A 34 -6.32 -13.20 -2.58
C GLU A 34 -7.63 -13.63 -1.90
N GLY A 35 -8.39 -12.67 -1.39
CA GLY A 35 -9.61 -13.00 -0.66
C GLY A 35 -10.46 -11.77 -0.36
N LYS A 36 -11.71 -12.03 0.03
CA LYS A 36 -12.66 -10.98 0.43
C LYS A 36 -12.22 -10.36 1.76
N LEU A 37 -12.44 -9.06 1.90
CA LEU A 37 -12.24 -8.32 3.15
C LEU A 37 -13.45 -8.50 4.08
N ALA A 38 -13.25 -8.32 5.39
CA ALA A 38 -14.31 -8.44 6.39
C ALA A 38 -15.28 -7.23 6.41
N PHE A 39 -15.01 -6.22 5.59
CA PHE A 39 -15.83 -5.02 5.45
C PHE A 39 -16.24 -4.81 3.98
N ASP A 40 -17.38 -4.15 3.80
CA ASP A 40 -17.86 -3.79 2.46
C ASP A 40 -17.01 -2.64 1.89
N PHE A 41 -16.76 -2.70 0.59
CA PHE A 41 -16.09 -1.66 -0.17
C PHE A 41 -16.65 -1.62 -1.59
N TRP A 42 -16.51 -0.48 -2.25
CA TRP A 42 -16.96 -0.29 -3.63
C TRP A 42 -16.04 0.72 -4.36
N ASP A 43 -16.21 0.83 -5.68
CA ASP A 43 -15.40 1.68 -6.56
C ASP A 43 -13.88 1.43 -6.49
N LEU A 44 -13.48 0.18 -6.18
CA LEU A 44 -12.08 -0.21 -6.09
C LEU A 44 -11.41 -0.14 -7.47
N ARG A 45 -10.37 0.69 -7.57
CA ARG A 45 -9.56 0.85 -8.78
C ARG A 45 -8.15 1.32 -8.43
N ALA A 46 -7.22 1.11 -9.36
CA ALA A 46 -5.88 1.65 -9.24
C ALA A 46 -5.44 2.35 -10.53
N GLU A 47 -4.67 3.42 -10.37
CA GLU A 47 -4.16 4.23 -11.47
C GLU A 47 -2.64 4.31 -11.41
N ALA A 48 -2.00 4.18 -12.57
CA ALA A 48 -0.59 4.52 -12.71
C ALA A 48 -0.42 6.04 -12.66
N MET A 49 0.52 6.51 -11.83
CA MET A 49 0.89 7.92 -11.72
C MET A 49 2.31 8.15 -12.23
N ARG A 50 2.68 9.42 -12.44
CA ARG A 50 4.05 9.82 -12.78
C ARG A 50 5.06 9.34 -11.74
N GLY A 51 6.25 8.92 -12.21
CA GLY A 51 7.36 8.52 -11.35
C GLY A 51 7.16 7.16 -10.68
N ASN A 52 6.71 6.15 -11.43
CA ASN A 52 6.47 4.77 -10.96
C ASN A 52 5.47 4.61 -9.80
N ARG A 53 4.75 5.66 -9.42
CA ARG A 53 3.73 5.64 -8.37
C ARG A 53 2.44 4.98 -8.84
N ILE A 54 1.67 4.47 -7.89
CA ILE A 54 0.34 3.91 -8.09
C ILE A 54 -0.59 4.56 -7.06
N ALA A 55 -1.74 5.06 -7.49
CA ALA A 55 -2.82 5.47 -6.60
C ALA A 55 -3.86 4.36 -6.52
N ILE A 56 -4.38 4.11 -5.32
CA ILE A 56 -5.53 3.23 -5.08
C ILE A 56 -6.70 4.13 -4.70
N PHE A 57 -7.84 3.93 -5.35
CA PHE A 57 -9.10 4.58 -5.01
C PHE A 57 -10.11 3.51 -4.63
N THR A 58 -10.83 3.74 -3.55
CA THR A 58 -11.91 2.87 -3.08
C THR A 58 -12.77 3.65 -2.09
N SER A 59 -14.02 3.25 -1.96
CA SER A 59 -14.90 3.63 -0.86
C SER A 59 -15.01 2.44 0.09
N VAL A 60 -14.97 2.70 1.40
CA VAL A 60 -15.06 1.66 2.44
C VAL A 60 -16.24 1.96 3.34
N LYS A 61 -17.06 0.94 3.64
CA LYS A 61 -18.14 1.07 4.60
C LYS A 61 -17.57 1.19 6.01
N VAL A 62 -17.86 2.32 6.66
CA VAL A 62 -17.58 2.47 8.09
C VAL A 62 -18.44 1.46 8.86
N PRO A 63 -17.85 0.61 9.73
CA PRO A 63 -18.62 -0.31 10.56
C PRO A 63 -19.63 0.46 11.42
N VAL A 64 -20.83 -0.10 11.60
CA VAL A 64 -21.88 0.54 12.40
C VAL A 64 -21.38 0.75 13.82
N GLY A 65 -21.47 1.98 14.32
CA GLY A 65 -21.03 2.35 15.66
C GLY A 65 -19.51 2.53 15.83
N ALA A 66 -18.71 2.37 14.77
CA ALA A 66 -17.29 2.67 14.84
C ALA A 66 -17.05 4.18 14.77
N ASP A 67 -16.25 4.70 15.70
CA ASP A 67 -15.73 6.06 15.70
C ASP A 67 -14.33 6.15 15.05
N SER A 68 -13.70 5.00 14.81
CA SER A 68 -12.35 4.88 14.31
C SER A 68 -12.03 3.51 13.73
N VAL A 69 -10.93 3.44 12.96
CA VAL A 69 -10.30 2.20 12.50
C VAL A 69 -8.78 2.28 12.64
N ASN A 70 -8.14 1.12 12.80
CA ASN A 70 -6.70 1.01 12.64
C ASN A 70 -6.36 0.89 11.16
N GLN A 71 -5.46 1.75 10.69
CA GLN A 71 -4.89 1.69 9.36
C GLN A 71 -3.41 1.35 9.42
N VAL A 72 -2.95 0.62 8.41
CA VAL A 72 -1.53 0.34 8.18
C VAL A 72 -1.20 0.76 6.76
N TRP A 73 -0.05 1.40 6.58
CA TRP A 73 0.53 1.66 5.27
C TRP A 73 1.88 0.96 5.22
N GLN A 74 2.27 0.40 4.07
CA GLN A 74 3.54 -0.28 3.95
C GLN A 74 4.14 0.05 2.58
N ILE A 75 5.43 0.33 2.55
CA ILE A 75 6.15 0.33 1.28
C ILE A 75 6.26 -1.13 0.83
N GLY A 76 5.62 -1.45 -0.30
CA GLY A 76 5.55 -2.82 -0.81
C GLY A 76 6.92 -3.43 -1.11
N GLY A 77 6.98 -4.77 -1.10
CA GLY A 77 8.15 -5.51 -1.57
C GLY A 77 8.19 -5.60 -3.10
N ASN A 78 9.23 -6.25 -3.61
CA ASN A 78 9.34 -6.55 -5.04
C ASN A 78 8.18 -7.43 -5.51
N VAL A 79 7.81 -7.30 -6.79
CA VAL A 79 6.88 -8.21 -7.44
C VAL A 79 7.68 -9.21 -8.28
N THR A 80 7.48 -10.50 -8.05
CA THR A 80 8.14 -11.57 -8.81
C THR A 80 7.08 -12.44 -9.46
N ASN A 81 7.16 -12.64 -10.79
CA ASN A 81 6.21 -13.45 -11.55
C ASN A 81 4.73 -13.06 -11.29
N GLY A 82 4.45 -11.76 -11.25
CA GLY A 82 3.11 -11.25 -10.99
C GLY A 82 2.59 -11.44 -9.57
N ARG A 83 3.45 -11.84 -8.62
CA ARG A 83 3.12 -12.00 -7.20
C ARG A 83 3.90 -11.00 -6.33
N PRO A 84 3.21 -10.19 -5.51
CA PRO A 84 3.86 -9.34 -4.51
C PRO A 84 4.60 -10.17 -3.47
N ASN A 85 5.84 -9.80 -3.15
CA ASN A 85 6.59 -10.35 -2.01
C ASN A 85 6.31 -9.55 -0.73
N ALA A 86 6.75 -10.09 0.41
CA ALA A 86 6.68 -9.41 1.68
C ALA A 86 7.38 -8.03 1.63
N HIS A 87 6.80 -7.04 2.32
CA HIS A 87 7.43 -5.73 2.48
C HIS A 87 8.69 -5.84 3.36
N PRO A 88 9.65 -4.90 3.23
CA PRO A 88 10.79 -4.82 4.13
C PRO A 88 10.36 -4.65 5.59
N PHE A 89 11.09 -5.27 6.53
CA PHE A 89 10.86 -5.20 7.98
C PHE A 89 11.63 -4.06 8.66
N ALA A 90 12.00 -3.02 7.91
CA ALA A 90 12.66 -1.85 8.49
C ALA A 90 11.72 -1.14 9.48
N PRO A 91 12.25 -0.47 10.52
CA PRO A 91 11.44 0.18 11.56
C PRO A 91 10.33 1.07 11.02
N ASN A 92 10.63 1.90 10.01
CA ASN A 92 9.65 2.80 9.39
C ASN A 92 8.45 2.07 8.80
N ASN A 93 8.66 0.89 8.21
CA ASN A 93 7.56 0.06 7.70
C ASN A 93 6.77 -0.54 8.87
N LEU A 94 7.44 -1.14 9.85
CA LEU A 94 6.76 -1.75 11.01
C LEU A 94 5.96 -0.75 11.86
N GLN A 95 6.40 0.51 11.90
CA GLN A 95 5.74 1.59 12.63
C GLN A 95 4.72 2.36 11.78
N SER A 96 4.55 2.01 10.51
CA SER A 96 3.59 2.69 9.61
C SER A 96 2.16 2.21 9.86
N THR A 97 1.68 2.59 11.04
CA THR A 97 0.34 2.32 11.56
C THR A 97 -0.25 3.62 12.09
N ALA A 98 -1.55 3.83 11.93
CA ALA A 98 -2.24 4.98 12.49
C ALA A 98 -3.68 4.61 12.86
N VAL A 99 -4.30 5.44 13.72
CA VAL A 99 -5.73 5.38 13.97
C VAL A 99 -6.41 6.45 13.11
N LEU A 100 -7.32 6.03 12.25
CA LEU A 100 -8.20 6.93 11.51
C LEU A 100 -9.47 7.13 12.30
N LYS A 101 -9.74 8.35 12.78
CA LYS A 101 -10.99 8.70 13.46
C LYS A 101 -12.00 9.26 12.46
N PHE A 102 -13.27 8.91 12.61
CA PHE A 102 -14.37 9.40 11.76
C PHE A 102 -15.08 10.62 12.35
N THR A 103 -14.73 11.02 13.57
CA THR A 103 -15.40 12.07 14.35
C THR A 103 -14.57 13.35 14.51
N GLY A 104 -13.47 13.50 13.76
CA GLY A 104 -12.56 14.64 13.85
C GLY A 104 -12.60 15.58 12.64
N SER A 105 -12.28 16.86 12.87
CA SER A 105 -12.11 17.89 11.81
C SER A 105 -10.78 17.77 11.03
N GLU A 106 -9.94 16.78 11.35
CA GLU A 106 -8.63 16.58 10.72
C GLU A 106 -8.70 15.40 9.73
N ALA A 107 -8.31 15.66 8.48
CA ALA A 107 -8.07 14.60 7.51
C ALA A 107 -6.90 13.72 7.99
N PRO A 108 -6.90 12.40 7.71
CA PRO A 108 -5.74 11.56 7.99
C PRO A 108 -4.47 12.16 7.36
N GLY A 109 -3.38 12.16 8.13
CA GLY A 109 -2.08 12.60 7.63
C GLY A 109 -1.63 11.80 6.40
N SER A 110 -0.89 12.45 5.51
CA SER A 110 -0.35 11.82 4.31
C SER A 110 0.42 10.55 4.65
N ALA A 111 0.20 9.49 3.86
CA ALA A 111 1.03 8.29 3.95
C ALA A 111 2.52 8.68 3.79
N PRO A 112 3.44 8.02 4.54
CA PRO A 112 4.86 8.33 4.43
C PRO A 112 5.30 8.16 2.97
N GLY A 113 5.92 9.19 2.43
CA GLY A 113 6.45 9.20 1.07
C GLY A 113 7.51 8.12 0.89
N SER A 114 7.59 7.59 -0.34
CA SER A 114 8.71 6.74 -0.76
C SER A 114 10.03 7.41 -0.37
N SER A 115 10.97 6.65 0.19
CA SER A 115 12.35 7.14 0.34
C SER A 115 12.85 7.64 -1.02
N PRO A 116 13.62 8.74 -1.08
CA PRO A 116 14.13 9.23 -2.36
C PRO A 116 14.89 8.10 -3.06
N GLU A 117 14.48 7.78 -4.28
CA GLU A 117 15.29 6.93 -5.16
C GLU A 117 16.66 7.60 -5.27
N ARG A 118 17.71 6.86 -4.89
CA ARG A 118 19.08 7.31 -5.10
C ARG A 118 19.30 7.32 -6.62
N GLY A 119 19.06 8.46 -7.26
CA GLY A 119 19.45 8.70 -8.64
C GLY A 119 20.95 8.48 -8.76
N VAL A 120 21.33 7.48 -9.55
CA VAL A 120 22.70 7.31 -10.03
C VAL A 120 22.63 7.60 -11.51
N ASP A 121 23.21 8.72 -11.92
CA ASP A 121 23.42 9.03 -13.34
C ASP A 121 24.50 8.08 -13.87
N ASP A 122 24.53 7.86 -15.19
CA ASP A 122 25.52 6.99 -15.87
C ASP A 122 27.00 7.37 -15.59
N ASP A 123 27.24 8.56 -15.02
CA ASP A 123 28.56 9.09 -14.63
C ASP A 123 28.93 8.86 -13.15
N GLY A 124 28.10 8.17 -12.37
CA GLY A 124 28.41 7.74 -11.00
C GLY A 124 28.47 8.86 -9.94
N ARG A 125 28.00 10.07 -10.23
CA ARG A 125 27.93 11.15 -9.23
C ARG A 125 26.63 11.08 -8.43
N LYS A 126 26.76 11.27 -7.12
CA LYS A 126 25.65 11.28 -6.17
C LYS A 126 25.18 12.71 -5.95
N PHE A 127 23.91 12.99 -6.24
CA PHE A 127 23.27 14.24 -5.88
C PHE A 127 22.13 13.98 -4.89
N TRP A 128 21.97 14.87 -3.93
CA TRP A 128 20.85 14.88 -2.99
C TRP A 128 19.80 15.86 -3.51
N GLY A 129 18.57 15.39 -3.70
CA GLY A 129 17.38 16.23 -3.92
C GLY A 129 16.57 16.35 -2.65
#